data_AF-A0A1M7YIM1-F1
#
_entry.id   AF-A0A1M7YIM1-F1
#
_cell.length_a   1.000
_cell.length_b   1.000
_cell.length_c   1.000
_cell.angle_alpha   90.00
_cell.angle_beta   90.00
_cell.angle_gamma   90.00
#
_symmetry.space_group_name_H-M   'P 1'
#
loop_
_entity.id
_entity.type
_entity.pdbx_description
1 polymer ?
#
loop_
_entity_poly.entity_id
_entity_poly.type
_entity_poly.pdbx_seq_one_letter_code
_entity_poly.pdbx_strand_id
1 'polypeptide(L)'
;MENYSQKELDAALQLISSTIDKCEKMQLKFGEGTSQYSLLKNRIKALYISKDLIENDSNIGMYTQPDLEKALAPVLSIINKTEKAQIKYGEGTVQYRRFDPIISAMYISKVFIENEISKRTQ
;
A
#
# COMPACT_ATOMS: atom_id res chain seq x y z
N MET A 1 -6.00 5.65 17.94
CA MET A 1 -5.21 4.85 17.00
C MET A 1 -5.84 3.48 16.95
N GLU A 2 -6.13 2.96 15.77
CA GLU A 2 -6.50 1.55 15.65
C GLU A 2 -5.29 0.72 16.07
N ASN A 3 -5.46 -0.09 17.12
CA ASN A 3 -4.44 -1.02 17.56
C ASN A 3 -4.60 -2.29 16.72
N TYR A 4 -3.87 -2.37 15.60
CA TYR A 4 -3.78 -3.61 14.84
C TYR A 4 -3.01 -4.66 15.66
N SER A 5 -3.48 -5.89 15.63
CA SER A 5 -2.75 -7.02 16.21
C SER A 5 -1.48 -7.31 15.41
N GLN A 6 -0.47 -7.91 16.05
CA GLN A 6 0.77 -8.32 15.37
C GLN A 6 0.47 -9.21 14.15
N LYS A 7 -0.53 -10.10 14.27
CA LYS A 7 -0.96 -10.98 13.17
C LYS A 7 -1.48 -10.21 11.96
N GLU A 8 -2.22 -9.12 12.17
CA GLU A 8 -2.71 -8.26 11.09
C GLU A 8 -1.57 -7.51 10.42
N LEU A 9 -0.63 -7.00 11.21
CA LEU A 9 0.57 -6.33 10.71
C LEU A 9 1.44 -7.29 9.89
N ASP A 10 1.71 -8.49 10.39
CA ASP A 10 2.50 -9.51 9.69
C ASP A 10 1.83 -9.91 8.36
N ALA A 11 0.50 -10.10 8.36
CA ALA A 11 -0.26 -10.41 7.15
C ALA A 11 -0.20 -9.26 6.13
N ALA A 12 -0.30 -8.01 6.59
CA ALA A 12 -0.16 -6.84 5.74
C ALA A 12 1.24 -6.76 5.12
N LEU A 13 2.29 -6.97 5.91
CA LEU A 13 3.69 -6.95 5.45
C LEU A 13 3.98 -8.03 4.41
N GLN A 14 3.49 -9.25 4.62
CA GLN A 14 3.61 -10.33 3.64
C GLN A 14 2.93 -9.96 2.31
N LEU A 15 1.71 -9.42 2.38
CA LEU A 15 0.99 -9.01 1.19
C LEU A 15 1.73 -7.87 0.46
N ILE A 16 2.09 -6.81 1.18
CA ILE A 16 2.80 -5.64 0.65
C ILE A 16 4.09 -6.06 -0.03
N SER A 17 4.91 -6.89 0.61
CA SER A 17 6.16 -7.41 0.04
C SER A 17 5.90 -8.17 -1.26
N SER A 18 4.92 -9.07 -1.29
CA SER A 18 4.55 -9.79 -2.52
C SER A 18 4.03 -8.86 -3.63
N THR A 19 3.37 -7.75 -3.27
CA THR A 19 2.86 -6.76 -4.21
C THR A 19 3.99 -5.91 -4.78
N ILE A 20 4.99 -5.54 -3.96
CA ILE A 20 6.21 -4.86 -4.39
C ILE A 20 6.91 -5.70 -5.46
N ASP A 21 7.23 -6.96 -5.16
CA ASP A 21 7.91 -7.88 -6.09
C ASP A 21 7.20 -7.97 -7.45
N LYS A 22 5.86 -8.05 -7.42
CA LYS A 22 5.03 -8.12 -8.63
C LYS A 22 5.06 -6.81 -9.40
N CYS A 23 5.00 -5.68 -8.71
CA CYS A 23 5.05 -4.36 -9.34
C CYS A 23 6.42 -4.09 -9.96
N GLU A 24 7.51 -4.44 -9.29
CA GLU A 24 8.88 -4.29 -9.80
C GLU A 24 9.10 -5.14 -11.06
N LYS A 25 8.75 -6.43 -11.01
CA LYS A 25 8.81 -7.31 -12.19
C LYS A 25 7.95 -6.81 -13.35
N MET A 26 6.81 -6.18 -13.05
CA MET A 26 5.94 -5.60 -14.06
C MET A 26 6.52 -4.30 -14.63
N GLN A 27 7.19 -3.48 -13.80
CA GLN A 27 7.78 -2.22 -14.22
C GLN A 27 8.87 -2.44 -15.28
N LEU A 28 9.66 -3.51 -15.16
CA LEU A 28 10.68 -3.90 -16.13
C LEU A 28 10.13 -4.17 -17.55
N LYS A 29 8.82 -4.39 -17.69
CA LYS A 29 8.17 -4.60 -18.99
C LYS A 29 7.83 -3.30 -19.72
N PHE A 30 7.99 -2.15 -19.07
CA PHE A 30 7.67 -0.85 -19.62
C PHE A 30 8.92 0.01 -19.75
N GLY A 31 9.05 0.71 -20.88
CA GLY A 31 10.15 1.63 -21.09
C GLY A 31 10.10 2.81 -20.10
N GLU A 32 11.27 3.27 -19.67
CA GLU A 32 11.40 4.49 -18.87
C GLU A 32 10.79 5.69 -19.62
N GLY A 33 10.11 6.58 -18.90
CA GLY A 33 9.36 7.70 -19.47
C GLY A 33 7.92 7.38 -19.89
N THR A 34 7.50 6.11 -19.92
CA THR A 34 6.10 5.76 -20.16
C THR A 34 5.21 6.05 -18.94
N SER A 35 3.91 6.26 -19.18
CA SER A 35 2.94 6.47 -18.10
C SER A 35 2.79 5.22 -17.22
N GLN A 36 2.89 4.03 -17.80
CA GLN A 36 2.85 2.75 -17.07
C GLN A 36 4.07 2.60 -16.16
N TYR A 37 5.27 2.90 -16.66
CA TYR A 37 6.50 2.88 -15.85
C TYR A 37 6.41 3.85 -14.67
N SER A 38 5.95 5.08 -14.94
CA SER A 38 5.81 6.12 -13.90
C SER A 38 4.74 5.76 -12.86
N LEU A 39 3.62 5.17 -13.29
CA LEU A 39 2.57 4.70 -12.40
C LEU A 39 3.07 3.60 -11.46
N LEU A 40 3.83 2.63 -12.00
CA LEU A 40 4.40 1.55 -11.20
C LEU A 40 5.47 2.08 -10.24
N LYS A 41 6.34 3.01 -10.69
CA LYS A 41 7.33 3.68 -9.83
C LYS A 41 6.68 4.32 -8.61
N ASN A 42 5.61 5.08 -8.81
CA ASN A 42 4.89 5.75 -7.73
C ASN A 42 4.22 4.75 -6.77
N ARG A 43 3.64 3.67 -7.32
CA ARG A 43 3.04 2.60 -6.51
C ARG A 43 4.09 1.86 -5.67
N ILE A 44 5.21 1.48 -6.28
CA ILE A 44 6.31 0.79 -5.60
C ILE A 44 6.82 1.64 -4.44
N LYS A 45 7.08 2.94 -4.69
CA LYS A 45 7.51 3.87 -3.63
C LYS A 45 6.49 3.95 -2.48
N ALA A 46 5.20 4.06 -2.78
CA ALA A 46 4.16 4.11 -1.75
C ALA A 46 4.09 2.81 -0.92
N LEU A 47 4.28 1.65 -1.56
CA LEU A 47 4.29 0.36 -0.88
C LEU A 47 5.53 0.19 0.02
N TYR A 48 6.71 0.64 -0.42
CA TYR A 48 7.91 0.65 0.43
C TYR A 48 7.73 1.57 1.65
N ILE A 49 7.22 2.79 1.46
CA ILE A 49 6.90 3.69 2.57
C ILE A 49 5.94 3.02 3.55
N SER A 50 4.89 2.37 3.04
CA SER A 50 3.93 1.66 3.88
C SER A 50 4.59 0.55 4.70
N LYS A 51 5.45 -0.24 4.05
CA LYS A 51 6.18 -1.35 4.67
C LYS A 51 7.07 -0.84 5.81
N ASP A 52 7.92 0.13 5.52
CA ASP A 52 8.86 0.68 6.49
C ASP A 52 8.15 1.29 7.70
N LEU A 53 7.01 1.98 7.49
CA LEU A 53 6.19 2.52 8.57
C LEU A 53 5.57 1.43 9.45
N ILE A 54 5.10 0.34 8.85
CA ILE A 54 4.51 -0.79 9.59
C ILE A 54 5.60 -1.56 10.37
N GLU A 55 6.79 -1.74 9.78
CA GLU A 55 7.94 -2.37 10.42
C GLU A 55 8.64 -1.47 11.45
N ASN A 56 8.26 -0.18 11.51
CA ASN A 56 8.97 0.85 12.27
C ASN A 56 10.48 0.86 11.93
N ASP A 57 10.80 0.78 10.64
CA ASP A 57 12.16 0.69 10.13
C ASP A 57 12.94 2.00 10.27
N SER A 58 14.26 1.90 10.39
CA SER A 58 15.18 3.04 10.41
C SER A 58 15.09 3.97 9.19
N ASN A 59 14.62 3.47 8.05
CA ASN A 59 14.46 4.22 6.79
C ASN A 59 13.36 5.28 6.85
N ILE A 60 12.45 5.26 7.84
CA ILE A 60 11.35 6.24 7.96
C ILE A 60 11.87 7.69 7.95
N GLY A 61 13.05 7.94 8.54
CA GLY A 61 13.67 9.26 8.57
C GLY A 61 14.14 9.78 7.19
N MET A 62 14.25 8.91 6.18
CA MET A 62 14.69 9.25 4.83
C MET A 62 13.55 9.80 3.97
N TYR A 63 12.30 9.54 4.32
CA TYR A 63 11.15 10.03 3.59
C TYR A 63 10.87 11.48 3.95
N THR A 64 10.65 12.33 2.94
CA THR A 64 10.23 13.71 3.19
C THR A 64 8.72 13.78 3.42
N GLN A 65 8.25 14.88 4.00
CA GLN A 65 6.80 15.13 4.14
C GLN A 65 6.04 15.01 2.79
N PRO A 66 6.53 15.61 1.68
CA PRO A 66 5.92 15.39 0.36
C PRO A 66 5.94 13.94 -0.14
N ASP A 67 6.92 13.12 0.28
CA ASP A 67 6.94 11.70 -0.10
C ASP A 67 5.79 10.93 0.54
N LEU A 68 5.53 11.19 1.82
CA LEU A 68 4.43 10.59 2.57
C LEU A 68 3.07 11.01 1.97
N GLU A 69 2.89 12.31 1.70
CA GLU A 69 1.66 12.82 1.09
C GLU A 69 1.40 12.21 -0.29
N LYS A 70 2.46 12.10 -1.12
CA LYS A 70 2.37 11.46 -2.44
C LYS A 70 2.09 9.96 -2.36
N ALA A 71 2.46 9.28 -1.27
CA ALA A 71 2.21 7.86 -1.07
C ALA A 71 0.73 7.54 -0.86
N LEU A 72 -0.07 8.47 -0.34
CA LEU A 72 -1.51 8.28 -0.10
C LEU A 72 -2.28 7.98 -1.40
N ALA A 73 -2.00 8.72 -2.47
CA ALA A 73 -2.77 8.59 -3.71
C ALA A 73 -2.68 7.18 -4.35
N PRO A 74 -1.48 6.55 -4.49
CA PRO A 74 -1.38 5.16 -4.91
C PRO A 74 -2.10 4.16 -3.98
N VAL A 75 -1.98 4.30 -2.66
CA VAL A 75 -2.62 3.41 -1.68
C VAL A 75 -4.14 3.49 -1.80
N LEU A 76 -4.69 4.70 -1.79
CA LEU A 76 -6.13 4.95 -1.99
C LEU A 76 -6.62 4.42 -3.35
N SER A 77 -5.81 4.54 -4.41
CA SER A 77 -6.15 4.00 -5.72
C SER A 77 -6.28 2.47 -5.69
N ILE A 78 -5.40 1.77 -4.96
CA ILE A 78 -5.48 0.32 -4.81
C ILE A 78 -6.75 -0.06 -4.04
N ILE A 79 -7.04 0.59 -2.91
CA ILE A 79 -8.27 0.36 -2.12
C ILE A 79 -9.49 0.47 -3.02
N ASN A 80 -9.68 1.65 -3.64
CA ASN A 80 -10.85 1.94 -4.47
C ASN A 80 -11.03 0.94 -5.63
N LYS A 81 -9.94 0.54 -6.28
CA LYS A 81 -9.99 -0.42 -7.40
C LYS A 81 -10.29 -1.84 -6.92
N THR A 82 -9.77 -2.20 -5.76
CA THR A 82 -9.93 -3.54 -5.18
C THR A 82 -11.34 -3.72 -4.64
N GLU A 83 -11.87 -2.74 -3.90
CA GLU A 83 -13.27 -2.71 -3.45
C GLU A 83 -14.24 -2.77 -4.62
N LYS A 84 -14.02 -1.95 -5.67
CA LYS A 84 -14.83 -1.99 -6.91
C LYS A 84 -14.78 -3.36 -7.60
N ALA A 85 -13.69 -4.10 -7.48
CA ALA A 85 -13.60 -5.45 -8.01
C ALA A 85 -14.31 -6.46 -7.10
N GLN A 86 -14.20 -6.29 -5.79
CA GLN A 86 -14.84 -7.13 -4.77
C GLN A 86 -16.36 -7.10 -4.84
N ILE A 87 -16.97 -5.91 -4.91
CA ILE A 87 -18.44 -5.75 -4.92
C ILE A 87 -19.13 -6.34 -6.16
N LYS A 88 -18.37 -6.75 -7.19
CA LYS A 88 -18.91 -7.47 -8.35
C LYS A 88 -19.31 -8.91 -8.02
N TYR A 89 -18.87 -9.42 -6.87
CA TYR A 89 -19.15 -10.76 -6.40
C TYR A 89 -20.08 -10.68 -5.17
N GLY A 90 -20.92 -11.69 -5.00
CA GLY A 90 -21.78 -11.77 -3.81
C GLY A 90 -20.94 -11.86 -2.54
N GLU A 91 -21.37 -11.17 -1.50
CA GLU A 91 -20.74 -11.23 -0.18
C GLU A 91 -20.68 -12.68 0.31
N GLY A 92 -19.56 -13.05 0.94
CA GLY A 92 -19.33 -14.41 1.42
C GLY A 92 -18.84 -15.41 0.37
N THR A 93 -18.87 -15.09 -0.93
CA THR A 93 -18.26 -15.93 -1.97
C THR A 93 -16.74 -15.99 -1.85
N VAL A 94 -16.12 -17.05 -2.36
CA VAL A 94 -14.65 -17.17 -2.41
C VAL A 94 -14.03 -16.01 -3.21
N GLN A 95 -14.69 -15.58 -4.29
CA GLN A 95 -14.24 -14.47 -5.13
C GLN A 95 -14.34 -13.13 -4.43
N TYR A 96 -15.30 -12.94 -3.53
CA TYR A 96 -15.38 -11.75 -2.68
C TYR A 96 -14.26 -11.75 -1.63
N ARG A 97 -14.14 -12.86 -0.89
CA ARG A 97 -13.20 -12.98 0.24
C ARG A 97 -11.72 -12.88 -0.15
N ARG A 98 -11.36 -13.25 -1.38
CA ARG A 98 -9.98 -13.14 -1.85
C ARG A 98 -9.45 -11.70 -1.90
N PHE A 99 -10.34 -10.71 -1.90
CA PHE A 99 -9.97 -9.29 -1.92
C PHE A 99 -9.72 -8.73 -0.52
N ASP A 100 -10.29 -9.34 0.53
CA ASP A 100 -10.17 -8.86 1.93
C ASP A 100 -8.71 -8.64 2.34
N PRO A 101 -7.76 -9.57 2.09
CA PRO A 101 -6.38 -9.37 2.51
C PRO A 101 -5.73 -8.13 1.86
N ILE A 102 -6.08 -7.84 0.61
CA ILE A 102 -5.57 -6.67 -0.11
C ILE A 102 -6.14 -5.39 0.46
N ILE A 103 -7.46 -5.37 0.69
CA ILE A 103 -8.15 -4.21 1.23
C ILE A 103 -7.64 -3.91 2.64
N SER A 104 -7.58 -4.91 3.53
CA SER A 104 -7.06 -4.76 4.90
C SER A 104 -5.63 -4.23 4.93
N ALA A 105 -4.71 -4.82 4.15
CA ALA A 105 -3.32 -4.37 4.13
C ALA A 105 -3.19 -2.91 3.68
N MET A 106 -3.97 -2.49 2.66
CA MET A 106 -3.91 -1.11 2.18
C MET A 106 -4.55 -0.11 3.13
N TYR A 107 -5.59 -0.50 3.88
CA TYR A 107 -6.14 0.35 4.94
C TYR A 107 -5.14 0.54 6.10
N ILE A 108 -4.45 -0.53 6.51
CA ILE A 108 -3.34 -0.45 7.48
C ILE A 108 -2.27 0.52 6.94
N SER A 109 -1.80 0.33 5.71
CA SER A 109 -0.84 1.24 5.07
C SER A 109 -1.29 2.70 5.12
N LYS A 110 -2.56 2.99 4.78
CA LYS A 110 -3.15 4.33 4.81
C LYS A 110 -3.05 4.94 6.20
N VAL A 111 -3.48 4.21 7.23
CA VAL A 111 -3.47 4.69 8.62
C VAL A 111 -2.07 5.01 9.09
N PHE A 112 -1.08 4.15 8.79
CA PHE A 112 0.32 4.41 9.16
C PHE A 112 0.89 5.65 8.46
N ILE A 113 0.61 5.84 7.17
CA ILE A 113 1.04 7.04 6.43
C ILE A 113 0.38 8.30 7.00
N GLU A 114 -0.93 8.29 7.24
CA GLU A 114 -1.66 9.43 7.79
C GLU A 114 -1.18 9.80 9.19
N ASN A 115 -0.90 8.80 10.03
CA ASN A 115 -0.35 9.02 11.35
C ASN A 115 1.03 9.66 11.28
N GLU A 116 1.91 9.19 10.39
CA GLU A 116 3.25 9.75 10.24
C GLU A 116 3.22 11.20 9.73
N ILE A 117 2.37 11.49 8.73
CA ILE A 117 2.11 12.87 8.27
C ILE A 117 1.65 13.75 9.43
N SER A 118 0.71 13.25 10.23
CA SER A 118 0.14 13.99 11.36
C SER A 118 1.15 14.24 12.47
N LYS A 119 2.10 13.32 12.68
CA LYS A 119 3.20 13.47 13.66
C LYS A 119 4.21 14.54 13.25
N ARG A 120 4.44 14.73 11.95
CA ARG A 120 5.45 15.69 11.42
C ARG A 120 4.93 17.10 11.22
N THR A 121 3.61 17.27 11.24
CA THR A 121 2.94 18.57 11.09
C THR A 121 2.53 19.20 12.42
N GLN A 122 2.73 18.48 13.54
CA GLN A 122 2.62 18.97 14.91
C GLN A 122 3.96 19.49 15.41
#